data_AF-A0A7Z0JB11-F1
#
_entry.id   AF-A0A7Z0JB11-F1
#
_cell.length_a   1.000
_cell.length_b   1.000
_cell.length_c   1.000
_cell.angle_alpha   90.00
_cell.angle_beta   90.00
_cell.angle_gamma   90.00
#
_symmetry.space_group_name_H-M   'P 1'
#
loop_
_entity.id
_entity.type
_entity.pdbx_description
1 polymer ?
#
loop_
_entity_poly.entity_id
_entity_poly.type
_entity_poly.pdbx_seq_one_letter_code
_entity_poly.pdbx_strand_id
1 'polypeptide(L)'
;MAQLTIATALPARLAALAALGLLITACGNEPDEVGTAAPEAEQESASPSAPDEDDQEASPEPDDDTQAPDDTEATPPAADTALTIERTLGDDEALTPEAGYEEGVWTLTCGPVGGDHPEAEAACDEIAEVGTEPFLMDTSDMMCTMQMGGPEVVHVTGHIGDTEIDTEFNKVGGCEIDRFETVETVITF
;
A
#
# COMPACT_ATOMS: atom_id res chain seq x y z
N MET A 1 -43.73 -16.05 18.38
CA MET A 1 -44.03 -14.85 19.19
C MET A 1 -43.60 -15.12 20.64
N ALA A 2 -42.41 -14.68 21.01
CA ALA A 2 -41.95 -14.61 22.39
C ALA A 2 -41.13 -13.32 22.50
N GLN A 3 -41.65 -12.33 23.20
CA GLN A 3 -41.00 -11.03 23.36
C GLN A 3 -40.08 -11.10 24.57
N LEU A 4 -38.79 -10.84 24.38
CA LEU A 4 -37.85 -10.65 25.49
C LEU A 4 -37.60 -9.14 25.64
N THR A 5 -38.09 -8.61 26.76
CA THR A 5 -38.12 -7.19 27.09
C THR A 5 -36.75 -6.64 27.47
N ILE A 6 -36.50 -5.41 27.03
CA ILE A 6 -35.30 -4.59 27.24
C ILE A 6 -35.03 -4.33 28.73
N ALA A 7 -33.75 -4.31 29.11
CA ALA A 7 -33.26 -3.69 30.34
C ALA A 7 -31.95 -2.93 30.06
N THR A 8 -32.06 -1.74 29.46
CA THR A 8 -30.93 -0.80 29.31
C THR A 8 -30.63 -0.13 30.65
N ALA A 9 -29.36 -0.14 31.07
CA ALA A 9 -28.89 0.52 32.27
C ALA A 9 -27.64 1.36 31.97
N LEU A 10 -27.84 2.58 31.45
CA LEU A 10 -26.77 3.57 31.36
C LEU A 10 -26.58 4.27 32.72
N PRO A 11 -25.38 4.26 33.33
CA PRO A 11 -25.05 5.16 34.41
C PRO A 11 -24.69 6.55 33.86
N ALA A 12 -25.66 7.45 33.83
CA ALA A 12 -25.39 8.87 33.56
C ALA A 12 -24.53 9.47 34.69
N ARG A 13 -23.40 10.11 34.34
CA ARG A 13 -22.69 11.03 35.25
C ARG A 13 -22.36 12.35 34.56
N LEU A 14 -23.09 13.38 34.97
CA LEU A 14 -22.78 14.79 34.78
C LEU A 14 -21.54 15.21 35.59
N ALA A 15 -20.97 16.35 35.18
CA ALA A 15 -19.91 17.19 35.81
C ALA A 15 -18.56 17.15 35.08
N ALA A 16 -17.86 18.27 34.85
CA ALA A 16 -18.23 19.69 34.97
C ALA A 16 -17.27 20.56 34.12
N LEU A 17 -17.67 21.79 33.82
CA LEU A 17 -16.83 22.82 33.21
C LEU A 17 -15.63 23.18 34.10
N ALA A 18 -14.42 23.22 33.52
CA ALA A 18 -13.29 23.97 34.04
C ALA A 18 -12.42 24.47 32.88
N ALA A 19 -12.73 25.65 32.35
CA ALA A 19 -11.85 26.35 31.44
C ALA A 19 -10.71 27.00 32.23
N LEU A 20 -9.47 26.52 32.05
CA LEU A 20 -8.26 27.25 32.41
C LEU A 20 -7.45 27.52 31.14
N GLY A 21 -7.49 28.76 30.67
CA GLY A 21 -6.53 29.22 29.67
C GLY A 21 -5.16 29.42 30.33
N LEU A 22 -4.13 28.78 29.78
CA LEU A 22 -2.74 29.10 30.09
C LEU A 22 -2.10 29.78 28.88
N LEU A 23 -1.87 31.09 29.01
CA LEU A 23 -1.01 31.82 28.08
C LEU A 23 0.43 31.39 28.37
N ILE A 24 1.01 30.53 27.53
CA ILE A 24 2.42 30.19 27.61
C ILE A 24 3.22 31.15 26.72
N THR A 25 4.17 31.82 27.36
CA THR A 25 5.03 32.88 26.86
C THR A 25 5.78 32.47 25.59
N ALA A 26 5.82 33.36 24.59
CA ALA A 26 6.75 33.24 23.47
C ALA A 26 8.20 33.38 23.97
N CYS A 27 9.01 32.34 23.80
CA CYS A 27 10.46 32.47 23.73
C CYS A 27 10.85 32.66 22.26
N GLY A 28 11.63 33.70 21.98
CA GLY A 28 12.04 34.03 20.62
C GLY A 28 13.04 33.01 20.06
N ASN A 29 12.90 32.69 18.78
CA ASN A 29 13.96 32.02 18.02
C ASN A 29 14.86 33.12 17.44
N GLU A 30 16.13 33.11 17.84
CA GLU A 30 17.16 33.92 17.19
C GLU A 30 17.38 33.38 15.75
N PRO A 31 17.65 34.24 14.75
CA PRO A 31 17.97 33.76 13.41
C PRO A 31 19.45 33.34 13.35
N ASP A 32 19.69 32.03 13.19
CA ASP A 32 21.02 31.50 12.90
C ASP A 32 21.57 32.02 11.56
N GLU A 33 22.89 32.18 11.51
CA GLU A 33 23.59 32.98 10.49
C GLU A 33 23.71 32.26 9.14
N VAL A 34 23.47 32.99 8.05
CA VAL A 34 23.70 32.53 6.68
C VAL A 34 25.21 32.47 6.38
N GLY A 35 25.75 31.27 6.15
CA GLY A 35 27.20 31.02 6.25
C GLY A 35 27.83 30.08 5.21
N THR A 36 27.50 30.24 3.92
CA THR A 36 28.28 29.84 2.72
C THR A 36 28.90 28.42 2.61
N ALA A 37 28.38 27.61 1.68
CA ALA A 37 29.17 26.62 0.93
C ALA A 37 28.43 26.21 -0.36
N ALA A 38 28.69 26.94 -1.46
CA ALA A 38 28.35 26.49 -2.80
C ALA A 38 29.56 26.75 -3.71
N PRO A 39 30.23 25.71 -4.25
CA PRO A 39 31.23 25.91 -5.29
C PRO A 39 30.55 26.26 -6.62
N GLU A 40 31.19 27.15 -7.36
CA GLU A 40 30.79 27.61 -8.68
C GLU A 40 31.06 26.56 -9.77
N ALA A 41 30.30 26.66 -10.87
CA ALA A 41 30.59 26.06 -12.18
C ALA A 41 30.49 24.51 -12.24
N GLU A 42 30.27 23.87 -13.39
CA GLU A 42 30.50 24.32 -14.76
C GLU A 42 29.29 24.05 -15.69
N GLN A 43 29.05 24.97 -16.62
CA GLN A 43 28.23 24.68 -17.80
C GLN A 43 29.12 24.02 -18.84
N GLU A 44 28.86 22.77 -19.21
CA GLU A 44 29.49 22.16 -20.39
C GLU A 44 28.49 22.08 -21.57
N SER A 45 29.05 22.19 -22.78
CA SER A 45 28.31 22.57 -23.98
C SER A 45 27.84 21.39 -24.81
N ALA A 46 26.58 21.49 -25.25
CA ALA A 46 26.09 21.22 -26.61
C ALA A 46 26.59 20.02 -27.45
N SER A 47 25.58 19.42 -28.09
CA SER A 47 25.54 18.96 -29.50
C SER A 47 25.72 17.46 -29.82
N PRO A 48 25.10 17.01 -30.94
CA PRO A 48 24.63 15.63 -31.09
C PRO A 48 25.50 14.75 -32.00
N SER A 49 25.21 13.46 -32.00
CA SER A 49 25.60 12.51 -33.06
C SER A 49 24.51 11.47 -33.31
N ALA A 50 23.90 11.50 -34.49
CA ALA A 50 23.56 10.29 -35.26
C ALA A 50 24.75 10.05 -36.22
N PRO A 51 25.03 8.82 -36.69
CA PRO A 51 24.16 8.07 -37.61
C PRO A 51 24.01 6.59 -37.13
N ASP A 52 23.71 5.54 -37.89
CA ASP A 52 23.56 5.30 -39.35
C ASP A 52 22.50 4.19 -39.61
N GLU A 53 22.15 3.95 -40.87
CA GLU A 53 21.31 2.83 -41.35
C GLU A 53 22.17 1.56 -41.57
N ASP A 54 21.64 0.34 -41.35
CA ASP A 54 22.17 -0.88 -42.01
C ASP A 54 21.04 -1.90 -42.24
N ASP A 55 20.58 -1.97 -43.50
CA ASP A 55 19.73 -3.02 -44.05
C ASP A 55 20.51 -4.34 -44.16
N GLN A 56 19.92 -5.47 -43.75
CA GLN A 56 20.30 -6.77 -44.33
C GLN A 56 19.16 -7.81 -44.29
N GLU A 57 18.47 -7.89 -45.43
CA GLU A 57 17.46 -8.87 -45.80
C GLU A 57 18.13 -10.14 -46.40
N ALA A 58 17.77 -11.35 -45.92
CA ALA A 58 17.62 -12.59 -46.72
C ALA A 58 17.41 -13.88 -45.90
N SER A 59 16.29 -14.58 -46.15
CA SER A 59 16.01 -16.00 -45.83
C SER A 59 16.52 -16.92 -47.00
N PRO A 60 16.30 -18.27 -47.06
CA PRO A 60 15.53 -19.18 -46.18
C PRO A 60 16.22 -20.56 -45.88
N GLU A 61 15.40 -21.57 -45.56
CA GLU A 61 15.66 -22.80 -44.78
C GLU A 61 16.21 -24.02 -45.57
N PRO A 62 16.34 -25.20 -44.92
CA PRO A 62 15.27 -26.20 -45.09
C PRO A 62 14.85 -27.00 -43.83
N ASP A 63 13.75 -27.71 -44.00
CA ASP A 63 12.92 -28.45 -43.04
C ASP A 63 13.58 -29.68 -42.36
N ASP A 64 13.19 -29.97 -41.11
CA ASP A 64 13.12 -31.36 -40.57
C ASP A 64 11.82 -31.53 -39.78
N ASP A 65 10.86 -32.23 -40.39
CA ASP A 65 9.50 -32.42 -39.88
C ASP A 65 9.44 -33.60 -38.91
N THR A 66 9.86 -33.37 -37.66
CA THR A 66 9.66 -34.31 -36.54
C THR A 66 8.59 -33.77 -35.59
N GLN A 67 7.33 -34.01 -35.94
CA GLN A 67 6.18 -33.79 -35.06
C GLN A 67 6.25 -34.75 -33.86
N ALA A 68 6.79 -34.27 -32.75
CA ALA A 68 6.51 -34.84 -31.43
C ALA A 68 5.01 -34.66 -31.11
N PRO A 69 4.37 -35.56 -30.36
CA PRO A 69 3.03 -35.33 -29.88
C PRO A 69 3.03 -34.09 -28.97
N ASP A 70 2.14 -33.16 -29.29
CA ASP A 70 1.96 -31.91 -28.56
C ASP A 70 1.18 -32.19 -27.26
N ASP A 71 1.88 -32.82 -26.29
CA ASP A 71 1.49 -32.82 -24.88
C ASP A 71 1.73 -31.40 -24.33
N THR A 72 0.97 -30.42 -24.85
CA THR A 72 0.73 -29.14 -24.18
C THR A 72 -0.01 -29.46 -22.88
N GLU A 73 0.76 -29.75 -21.84
CA GLU A 73 0.33 -29.63 -20.45
C GLU A 73 -0.08 -28.17 -20.28
N ALA A 74 -1.39 -27.93 -20.17
CA ALA A 74 -1.93 -26.59 -20.27
C ALA A 74 -1.41 -25.71 -19.13
N THR A 75 -0.47 -24.82 -19.44
CA THR A 75 -0.02 -23.76 -18.53
C THR A 75 -1.26 -23.08 -17.96
N PRO A 76 -1.45 -23.06 -16.62
CA PRO A 76 -2.56 -22.35 -16.01
C PRO A 76 -2.57 -20.89 -16.49
N PRO A 77 -3.75 -20.29 -16.75
CA PRO A 77 -3.80 -18.86 -17.04
C PRO A 77 -3.12 -18.09 -15.90
N ALA A 78 -2.34 -17.08 -16.24
CA ALA A 78 -1.80 -16.16 -15.25
C ALA A 78 -2.96 -15.46 -14.52
N ALA A 79 -2.78 -15.20 -13.23
CA ALA A 79 -3.81 -14.57 -12.42
C ALA A 79 -3.99 -13.09 -12.82
N ASP A 80 -5.25 -12.66 -12.95
CA ASP A 80 -5.62 -11.26 -13.21
C ASP A 80 -5.12 -10.31 -12.10
N THR A 81 -4.90 -10.83 -10.90
CA THR A 81 -4.28 -10.12 -9.77
C THR A 81 -3.33 -11.07 -9.07
N ALA A 82 -2.13 -10.60 -8.71
CA ALA A 82 -1.21 -11.31 -7.84
C ALA A 82 -0.54 -10.31 -6.90
N LEU A 83 -0.74 -10.47 -5.59
CA LEU A 83 -0.18 -9.61 -4.55
C LEU A 83 0.66 -10.43 -3.57
N THR A 84 1.76 -9.82 -3.12
CA THR A 84 2.52 -10.22 -1.93
C THR A 84 2.29 -9.18 -0.85
N ILE A 85 1.85 -9.64 0.31
CA ILE A 85 1.40 -8.81 1.43
C ILE A 85 2.32 -9.11 2.61
N GLU A 86 3.22 -8.19 2.94
CA GLU A 86 4.18 -8.28 4.05
C GLU A 86 3.69 -7.42 5.22
N ARG A 87 3.42 -8.05 6.37
CA ARG A 87 2.92 -7.39 7.59
C ARG A 87 4.05 -7.30 8.62
N THR A 88 4.32 -6.09 9.11
CA THR A 88 5.40 -5.77 10.05
C THR A 88 4.96 -4.75 11.10
N LEU A 89 5.72 -4.63 12.19
CA LEU A 89 5.55 -3.56 13.16
C LEU A 89 6.54 -2.41 12.94
N GLY A 90 6.05 -1.18 13.00
CA GLY A 90 6.87 0.03 12.98
C GLY A 90 7.71 0.21 14.26
N ASP A 91 8.76 1.03 14.17
CA ASP A 91 9.82 1.16 15.20
C ASP A 91 9.38 1.77 16.55
N ASP A 92 8.15 2.27 16.71
CA ASP A 92 7.71 2.91 17.96
C ASP A 92 7.29 1.88 19.02
N GLU A 93 8.27 1.42 19.81
CA GLU A 93 8.10 0.49 20.94
C GLU A 93 7.09 0.96 22.02
N ALA A 94 6.63 2.23 22.00
CA ALA A 94 5.61 2.71 22.93
C ALA A 94 4.18 2.38 22.47
N LEU A 95 3.98 2.02 21.19
CA LEU A 95 2.72 1.57 20.65
C LEU A 95 2.56 0.05 20.84
N THR A 96 1.34 -0.38 21.13
CA THR A 96 1.00 -1.80 21.27
C THR A 96 0.18 -2.24 20.06
N PRO A 97 0.56 -3.33 19.37
CA PRO A 97 -0.23 -3.82 18.25
C PRO A 97 -1.57 -4.37 18.69
N GLU A 98 -2.49 -4.47 17.72
CA GLU A 98 -3.81 -5.06 17.89
C GLU A 98 -3.73 -6.53 18.33
N ALA A 99 -4.71 -6.93 19.15
CA ALA A 99 -4.69 -8.24 19.78
C ALA A 99 -4.93 -9.36 18.76
N GLY A 100 -3.87 -10.10 18.43
CA GLY A 100 -3.89 -11.15 17.41
C GLY A 100 -3.18 -10.77 16.10
N TYR A 101 -2.58 -9.58 16.02
CA TYR A 101 -1.71 -9.25 14.89
C TYR A 101 -0.52 -10.21 14.79
N GLU A 102 -0.31 -10.78 13.61
CA GLU A 102 0.84 -11.63 13.29
C GLU A 102 1.66 -10.97 12.17
N GLU A 103 2.98 -10.91 12.35
CA GLU A 103 3.94 -10.48 11.32
C GLU A 103 4.25 -11.65 10.37
N GLY A 104 4.46 -11.36 9.10
CA GLY A 104 4.71 -12.39 8.09
C GLY A 104 4.57 -11.90 6.66
N VAL A 105 4.55 -12.84 5.72
CA VAL A 105 4.37 -12.59 4.28
C VAL A 105 3.36 -13.58 3.74
N TRP A 106 2.35 -13.10 3.03
CA TRP A 106 1.30 -13.91 2.41
C TRP A 106 1.16 -13.60 0.93
N THR A 107 0.77 -14.60 0.14
CA THR A 107 0.41 -14.42 -1.26
C THR A 107 -1.10 -14.45 -1.46
N LEU A 108 -1.60 -13.58 -2.34
CA LEU A 108 -2.97 -13.56 -2.82
C LEU A 108 -2.96 -13.56 -4.35
N THR A 109 -3.78 -14.40 -4.97
CA THR A 109 -4.08 -14.33 -6.41
C THR A 109 -5.58 -14.30 -6.63
N CYS A 110 -6.03 -13.54 -7.64
CA CYS A 110 -7.43 -13.53 -8.08
C CYS A 110 -7.51 -13.82 -9.59
N GLY A 111 -8.55 -14.55 -10.00
CA GLY A 111 -8.73 -14.98 -11.40
C GLY A 111 -7.67 -15.97 -11.90
N PRO A 112 -7.47 -17.16 -11.28
CA PRO A 112 -8.27 -17.77 -10.22
C PRO A 112 -7.87 -17.35 -8.79
N VAL A 113 -8.77 -17.56 -7.83
CA VAL A 113 -8.50 -17.33 -6.41
C VAL A 113 -7.47 -18.34 -5.90
N GLY A 114 -6.48 -17.88 -5.14
CA GLY A 114 -5.43 -18.72 -4.57
C GLY A 114 -4.38 -17.93 -3.78
N GLY A 115 -3.27 -18.61 -3.46
CA GLY A 115 -2.25 -18.13 -2.53
C GLY A 115 -2.40 -18.76 -1.15
N ASP A 116 -1.83 -18.12 -0.14
CA ASP A 116 -1.86 -18.53 1.27
C ASP A 116 -2.54 -17.50 2.20
N HIS A 117 -3.04 -16.41 1.63
CA HIS A 117 -3.92 -15.43 2.28
C HIS A 117 -5.11 -16.12 2.98
N PRO A 118 -5.33 -15.94 4.30
CA PRO A 118 -6.34 -16.67 5.06
C PRO A 118 -7.79 -16.48 4.58
N GLU A 119 -8.11 -15.29 4.05
CA GLU A 119 -9.45 -14.94 3.55
C GLU A 119 -9.45 -14.66 2.04
N ALA A 120 -8.72 -15.45 1.25
CA ALA A 120 -8.44 -15.20 -0.17
C ALA A 120 -9.68 -14.88 -1.03
N GLU A 121 -10.79 -15.62 -0.90
CA GLU A 121 -12.03 -15.29 -1.62
C GLU A 121 -12.58 -13.90 -1.26
N ALA A 122 -12.60 -13.55 0.02
CA ALA A 122 -13.16 -12.28 0.50
C ALA A 122 -12.27 -11.08 0.12
N ALA A 123 -10.94 -11.26 0.18
CA ALA A 123 -9.97 -10.27 -0.29
C ALA A 123 -10.09 -10.01 -1.81
N CYS A 124 -10.32 -11.05 -2.62
CA CYS A 124 -10.59 -10.87 -4.04
C CYS A 124 -11.93 -10.16 -4.33
N ASP A 125 -12.98 -10.44 -3.54
CA ASP A 125 -14.25 -9.72 -3.64
C ASP A 125 -14.10 -8.23 -3.24
N GLU A 126 -13.31 -7.92 -2.19
CA GLU A 126 -13.01 -6.55 -1.76
C GLU A 126 -12.23 -5.77 -2.83
N ILE A 127 -11.16 -6.35 -3.40
CA ILE A 127 -10.39 -5.74 -4.51
C ILE A 127 -11.30 -5.46 -5.72
N ALA A 128 -12.27 -6.33 -6.00
CA ALA A 128 -13.23 -6.13 -7.08
C ALA A 128 -14.26 -5.03 -6.79
N GLU A 129 -14.56 -4.73 -5.52
CA GLU A 129 -15.44 -3.63 -5.10
C GLU A 129 -14.71 -2.28 -5.07
N VAL A 130 -13.51 -2.22 -4.47
CA VAL A 130 -12.78 -0.95 -4.26
C VAL A 130 -11.85 -0.57 -5.42
N GLY A 131 -11.43 -1.54 -6.23
CA GLY A 131 -10.49 -1.34 -7.33
C GLY A 131 -9.07 -0.98 -6.88
N THR A 132 -8.31 -0.31 -7.76
CA THR A 132 -6.90 0.02 -7.52
C THR A 132 -6.66 1.35 -6.79
N GLU A 133 -7.70 2.18 -6.58
CA GLU A 133 -7.54 3.53 -6.03
C GLU A 133 -6.87 3.56 -4.63
N PRO A 134 -7.23 2.69 -3.65
CA PRO A 134 -6.56 2.68 -2.34
C PRO A 134 -5.07 2.30 -2.41
N PHE A 135 -4.70 1.46 -3.36
CA PHE A 135 -3.33 0.99 -3.55
C PHE A 135 -2.42 1.99 -4.28
N LEU A 136 -3.01 2.97 -4.96
CA LEU A 136 -2.31 4.02 -5.72
C LEU A 136 -2.40 5.42 -5.08
N MET A 137 -3.22 5.58 -4.03
CA MET A 137 -3.46 6.88 -3.40
C MET A 137 -2.25 7.35 -2.58
N ASP A 138 -1.61 8.42 -3.03
CA ASP A 138 -0.65 9.20 -2.22
C ASP A 138 -1.40 10.21 -1.34
N THR A 139 -1.25 10.11 -0.02
CA THR A 139 -1.86 11.04 0.94
C THR A 139 -0.94 12.18 1.39
N SER A 140 0.31 12.21 0.93
CA SER A 140 1.37 13.11 1.44
C SER A 140 1.02 14.61 1.41
N ASP A 141 0.29 15.04 0.39
CA ASP A 141 -0.17 16.44 0.21
C ASP A 141 -1.60 16.69 0.75
N MET A 142 -2.24 15.72 1.39
CA MET A 142 -3.61 15.82 1.90
C MET A 142 -3.69 16.46 3.29
N MET A 143 -4.82 17.12 3.56
CA MET A 143 -5.09 17.76 4.87
C MET A 143 -5.66 16.75 5.87
N CYS A 144 -4.80 15.84 6.34
CA CYS A 144 -5.15 14.73 7.23
C CYS A 144 -5.16 15.12 8.72
N THR A 145 -5.86 14.34 9.55
CA THR A 145 -5.81 14.48 11.02
C THR A 145 -4.55 13.84 11.59
N MET A 146 -4.04 14.36 12.72
CA MET A 146 -2.89 13.80 13.44
C MET A 146 -3.35 12.67 14.40
N GLN A 147 -3.83 11.57 13.84
CA GLN A 147 -4.24 10.38 14.60
C GLN A 147 -3.17 9.29 14.52
N MET A 148 -3.06 8.45 15.54
CA MET A 148 -2.23 7.24 15.53
C MET A 148 -3.16 6.06 15.80
N GLY A 149 -3.34 5.17 14.83
CA GLY A 149 -4.21 3.99 14.98
C GLY A 149 -3.50 2.78 15.58
N GLY A 150 -2.20 2.64 15.34
CA GLY A 150 -1.37 1.56 15.89
C GLY A 150 0.01 1.48 15.22
N PRO A 151 0.87 0.53 15.62
CA PRO A 151 2.18 0.30 15.04
C PRO A 151 2.16 -0.57 13.75
N GLU A 152 1.00 -1.03 13.29
CA GLU A 152 0.88 -1.92 12.15
C GLU A 152 1.29 -1.25 10.84
N VAL A 153 2.17 -1.93 10.10
CA VAL A 153 2.61 -1.56 8.75
C VAL A 153 2.39 -2.75 7.82
N VAL A 154 1.89 -2.50 6.62
CA VAL A 154 1.68 -3.55 5.59
C VAL A 154 2.22 -3.09 4.25
N HIS A 155 3.27 -3.73 3.76
CA HIS A 155 3.81 -3.49 2.42
C HIS A 155 3.13 -4.45 1.43
N VAL A 156 2.54 -3.88 0.38
CA VAL A 156 1.82 -4.63 -0.65
C VAL A 156 2.52 -4.40 -1.98
N THR A 157 2.93 -5.50 -2.63
CA THR A 157 3.61 -5.48 -3.94
C THR A 157 2.95 -6.46 -4.91
N GLY A 158 3.05 -6.20 -6.22
CA GLY A 158 2.55 -7.10 -7.27
C GLY A 158 1.73 -6.36 -8.31
N HIS A 159 0.62 -6.94 -8.77
CA HIS A 159 -0.26 -6.32 -9.78
C HIS A 159 -1.75 -6.57 -9.54
N ILE A 160 -2.58 -5.61 -9.95
CA ILE A 160 -4.04 -5.71 -10.07
C ILE A 160 -4.42 -5.33 -11.51
N GLY A 161 -4.79 -6.32 -12.33
CA GLY A 161 -4.92 -6.16 -13.78
C GLY A 161 -3.60 -5.70 -14.40
N ASP A 162 -3.64 -4.70 -15.28
CA ASP A 162 -2.44 -4.08 -15.87
C ASP A 162 -1.74 -3.05 -14.95
N THR A 163 -2.12 -2.99 -13.65
CA THR A 163 -1.61 -1.99 -12.70
C THR A 163 -0.58 -2.60 -11.76
N GLU A 164 0.68 -2.20 -11.87
CA GLU A 164 1.72 -2.51 -10.89
C GLU A 164 1.43 -1.81 -9.55
N ILE A 165 1.58 -2.55 -8.45
CA ILE A 165 1.36 -2.11 -7.07
C ILE A 165 2.68 -2.20 -6.31
N ASP A 166 3.06 -1.12 -5.64
CA ASP A 166 4.13 -1.04 -4.66
C ASP A 166 3.72 0.08 -3.68
N THR A 167 3.12 -0.30 -2.54
CA THR A 167 2.55 0.65 -1.58
C THR A 167 2.64 0.13 -0.15
N GLU A 168 2.89 1.02 0.79
CA GLU A 168 2.84 0.74 2.22
C GLU A 168 1.52 1.29 2.77
N PHE A 169 0.75 0.47 3.49
CA PHE A 169 -0.35 0.91 4.35
C PHE A 169 0.15 0.98 5.79
N ASN A 170 -0.17 2.07 6.48
CA ASN A 170 0.10 2.22 7.91
C ASN A 170 -1.06 2.97 8.58
N LYS A 171 -1.03 3.08 9.92
CA LYS A 171 -2.09 3.75 10.69
C LYS A 171 -1.67 5.15 11.19
N VAL A 172 -0.85 5.88 10.41
CA VAL A 172 -0.28 7.19 10.78
C VAL A 172 -1.02 8.34 10.09
N GLY A 173 -1.97 8.93 10.80
CA GLY A 173 -2.80 10.03 10.33
C GLY A 173 -4.14 9.58 9.76
N GLY A 174 -5.11 10.50 9.71
CA GLY A 174 -6.49 10.18 9.33
C GLY A 174 -6.64 9.52 7.96
N CYS A 175 -6.02 10.09 6.93
CA CYS A 175 -6.16 9.59 5.56
C CYS A 175 -5.56 8.19 5.38
N GLU A 176 -4.45 7.88 6.07
CA GLU A 176 -3.85 6.54 6.05
C GLU A 176 -4.72 5.53 6.81
N ILE A 177 -5.31 5.91 7.94
CA ILE A 177 -6.27 5.07 8.66
C ILE A 177 -7.51 4.79 7.78
N ASP A 178 -8.12 5.82 7.17
CA ASP A 178 -9.25 5.66 6.26
C ASP A 178 -8.89 4.76 5.05
N ARG A 179 -7.67 4.90 4.51
CA ARG A 179 -7.15 4.09 3.39
C ARG A 179 -6.90 2.64 3.79
N PHE A 180 -6.37 2.41 5.00
CA PHE A 180 -6.16 1.09 5.60
C PHE A 180 -7.50 0.38 5.83
N GLU A 181 -8.48 1.05 6.45
CA GLU A 181 -9.84 0.52 6.69
C GLU A 181 -10.60 0.22 5.39
N THR A 182 -10.24 0.83 4.27
CA THR A 182 -10.88 0.58 2.96
C THR A 182 -10.49 -0.78 2.36
N VAL A 183 -9.36 -1.36 2.75
CA VAL A 183 -8.85 -2.65 2.25
C VAL A 183 -8.57 -3.64 3.40
N GLU A 184 -9.31 -3.51 4.50
CA GLU A 184 -9.08 -4.24 5.75
C GLU A 184 -9.03 -5.76 5.53
N THR A 185 -9.88 -6.30 4.65
CA THR A 185 -9.95 -7.75 4.35
C THR A 185 -8.71 -8.26 3.60
N VAL A 186 -8.06 -7.41 2.80
CA VAL A 186 -6.82 -7.73 2.06
C VAL A 186 -5.56 -7.64 2.94
N ILE A 187 -5.56 -6.82 4.00
CA ILE A 187 -4.33 -6.52 4.76
C ILE A 187 -4.35 -6.89 6.25
N THR A 188 -5.51 -7.24 6.83
CA THR A 188 -5.61 -7.72 8.21
C THR A 188 -6.48 -8.97 8.33
N PHE A 189 -5.87 -10.00 8.92
CA PHE A 189 -6.41 -11.35 9.10
C PHE A 189 -5.63 -12.08 10.22
#